data_AF-A0A528HMD2-F1
#
_entry.id   AF-A0A528HMD2-F1
#
_cell.length_a   1.000
_cell.length_b   1.000
_cell.length_c   1.000
_cell.angle_alpha   90.00
_cell.angle_beta   90.00
_cell.angle_gamma   90.00
#
_symmetry.space_group_name_H-M   'P 1'
#
loop_
_entity.id
_entity.type
_entity.pdbx_description
1 polymer ?
#
loop_
_entity_poly.entity_id
_entity_poly.type
_entity_poly.pdbx_seq_one_letter_code
_entity_poly.pdbx_strand_id
1 'polypeptide(L)' 'GLGATVVVLPELADSGYVFDNQEELAAIAAPIPAGRSAVLLCSLAYELGMHIVSGLAERDGDRFFNAAMLCGPSG' A
#
# COMPACT_ATOMS: atom_id res chain seq x y z
N GLY A 1 20.65 -1.46 -17.29
CA GLY A 1 20.50 0.01 -17.40
C GLY A 1 20.40 0.62 -16.01
N LEU A 2 20.41 1.96 -15.88
CA LEU A 2 20.34 2.69 -14.60
C LEU A 2 18.91 2.72 -14.00
N GLY A 3 18.16 1.62 -14.08
CA GLY A 3 16.76 1.56 -13.60
C GLY A 3 16.65 1.86 -12.10
N ALA A 4 15.49 2.36 -11.67
CA ALA A 4 15.23 2.61 -10.25
C ALA A 4 15.28 1.30 -9.44
N THR A 5 15.95 1.34 -8.28
CA THR A 5 16.02 0.23 -7.32
C THR A 5 15.05 0.40 -6.14
N VAL A 6 14.50 1.61 -6.01
CA VAL A 6 13.50 2.00 -5.01
C VAL A 6 12.51 2.96 -5.66
N VAL A 7 11.22 2.74 -5.44
CA VAL A 7 10.14 3.66 -5.79
C VAL A 7 9.35 4.00 -4.52
N VAL A 8 9.02 5.28 -4.34
CA VAL A 8 8.20 5.76 -3.22
C VAL A 8 6.94 6.38 -3.80
N LEU A 9 5.79 5.83 -3.44
CA LEU A 9 4.47 6.33 -3.81
C LEU A 9 3.94 7.33 -2.76
N PRO A 10 2.95 8.16 -3.12
CA PRO A 10 2.34 9.10 -2.20
C PRO A 10 1.68 8.44 -0.98
N GLU A 11 1.28 9.29 -0.03
CA GLU A 11 0.38 8.94 1.05
C GLU A 11 -0.98 8.48 0.50
N LEU A 12 -1.54 7.41 1.10
CA LEU A 12 -2.85 6.86 0.74
C LEU A 12 -3.05 6.68 -0.77
N ALA A 13 -2.02 6.14 -1.44
CA ALA A 13 -1.94 6.07 -2.90
C ALA A 13 -3.01 5.18 -3.54
N ASP A 14 -3.68 4.34 -2.76
CA ASP A 14 -4.74 3.43 -3.21
C ASP A 14 -6.16 3.96 -2.96
N SER A 15 -6.33 4.84 -1.97
CA SER A 15 -7.64 5.28 -1.48
C SER A 15 -7.96 6.74 -1.77
N GLY A 16 -6.95 7.57 -2.07
CA GLY A 16 -7.08 9.01 -1.92
C GLY A 16 -7.07 9.41 -0.44
N TYR A 17 -7.20 10.71 -0.15
CA TYR A 17 -6.87 11.26 1.17
C TYR A 17 -8.07 11.74 2.00
N VAL A 18 -9.03 12.42 1.36
CA VAL A 18 -10.16 13.04 2.07
C VAL A 18 -11.30 12.04 2.14
N PHE A 19 -11.66 11.62 3.36
CA PHE A 19 -12.81 10.78 3.64
C PHE A 19 -13.88 11.59 4.39
N ASP A 20 -15.13 11.48 3.96
CA ASP A 20 -16.28 12.17 4.55
C ASP A 20 -16.71 11.54 5.88
N ASN A 21 -16.57 10.20 6.01
CA ASN A 21 -16.93 9.47 7.21
C ASN A 21 -16.17 8.13 7.36
N GLN A 22 -16.35 7.48 8.49
CA GLN A 22 -15.69 6.21 8.80
C GLN A 22 -16.21 5.03 7.95
N GLU A 23 -17.43 5.10 7.42
CA GLU A 23 -18.00 4.04 6.57
C GLU A 23 -17.34 4.04 5.19
N GLU A 24 -17.04 5.22 4.64
CA GLU A 24 -16.27 5.38 3.41
C GLU A 24 -14.86 4.80 3.57
N LEU A 25 -14.15 5.16 4.65
CA LEU A 25 -12.84 4.59 4.97
C LEU A 25 -12.92 3.06 5.14
N ALA A 26 -13.94 2.56 5.83
CA ALA A 26 -14.11 1.13 6.07
C ALA A 26 -14.36 0.32 4.78
N ALA A 27 -14.94 0.94 3.75
CA ALA A 27 -15.22 0.32 2.47
C ALA A 27 -13.97 0.15 1.59
N ILE A 28 -12.92 0.95 1.82
CA ILE A 28 -11.71 0.98 0.99
C ILE A 28 -10.45 0.52 1.72
N ALA A 29 -10.38 0.70 3.05
CA ALA A 29 -9.23 0.28 3.84
C ALA A 29 -9.10 -1.25 3.87
N ALA A 30 -7.87 -1.74 3.76
CA ALA A 30 -7.57 -3.15 3.60
C ALA A 30 -6.46 -3.61 4.56
N PRO A 31 -6.43 -4.90 4.97
CA PRO A 31 -5.35 -5.39 5.81
C PRO A 31 -4.01 -5.36 5.09
N ILE A 32 -2.92 -5.13 5.80
CA ILE A 32 -1.55 -5.29 5.27
C ILE A 32 -0.94 -6.56 5.88
N PRO A 33 -0.32 -7.47 5.10
CA PRO A 33 -0.07 -7.41 3.66
C PRO A 33 -1.17 -8.05 2.78
N ALA A 34 -2.23 -8.62 3.37
CA ALA A 34 -3.19 -9.47 2.66
C ALA A 34 -4.20 -8.72 1.76
N GLY A 35 -4.28 -7.40 1.87
CA GLY A 35 -5.17 -6.54 1.11
C GLY A 35 -4.76 -6.39 -0.36
N ARG A 36 -5.73 -6.09 -1.21
CA ARG A 36 -5.54 -6.03 -2.68
C ARG A 36 -4.37 -5.12 -3.10
N SER A 37 -4.31 -3.90 -2.57
CA SER A 37 -3.25 -2.93 -2.90
C SER A 37 -1.87 -3.45 -2.49
N ALA A 38 -1.75 -3.95 -1.25
CA ALA A 38 -0.50 -4.49 -0.73
C ALA A 38 -0.01 -5.71 -1.52
N VAL A 39 -0.89 -6.69 -1.80
CA VAL A 39 -0.56 -7.86 -2.63
C VAL A 39 -0.07 -7.46 -4.01
N LEU A 40 -0.74 -6.49 -4.65
CA LEU A 40 -0.34 -5.99 -5.96
C LEU A 40 1.04 -5.33 -5.92
N LEU A 41 1.30 -4.46 -4.93
CA LEU A 41 2.57 -3.76 -4.81
C LEU A 41 3.74 -4.72 -4.49
N CYS A 42 3.54 -5.72 -3.62
CA CYS A 42 4.60 -6.70 -3.35
C CYS A 42 4.85 -7.61 -4.55
N SER A 43 3.79 -7.99 -5.28
CA SER A 43 3.94 -8.73 -6.54
C SER A 43 4.73 -7.93 -7.58
N LEU A 44 4.48 -6.62 -7.68
CA LEU A 44 5.20 -5.73 -8.57
C LEU A 44 6.66 -5.52 -8.15
N ALA A 45 6.92 -5.40 -6.85
CA ALA A 45 8.27 -5.31 -6.30
C ALA A 45 9.11 -6.55 -6.65
N TYR A 46 8.51 -7.75 -6.54
CA TYR A 46 9.09 -9.01 -6.97
C TYR A 46 9.32 -9.07 -8.49
N GLU A 47 8.31 -8.79 -9.30
CA GLU A 47 8.38 -8.84 -10.77
C GLU A 47 9.47 -7.91 -11.34
N LEU A 48 9.55 -6.70 -10.80
CA LEU A 48 10.49 -5.69 -11.26
C LEU A 48 11.86 -5.77 -10.58
N GLY A 49 12.03 -6.63 -9.57
CA GLY A 49 13.27 -6.76 -8.82
C GLY A 49 13.68 -5.47 -8.10
N MET A 50 12.74 -4.75 -7.50
CA MET A 50 12.98 -3.48 -6.82
C MET A 50 12.25 -3.36 -5.48
N HIS A 51 12.53 -2.30 -4.73
CA HIS A 51 11.78 -1.96 -3.53
C HIS A 51 10.66 -0.97 -3.86
N ILE A 52 9.49 -1.17 -3.26
CA ILE A 52 8.35 -0.25 -3.37
C ILE A 52 7.90 0.14 -1.97
N VAL A 53 7.86 1.45 -1.72
CA VAL A 53 7.25 2.05 -0.54
C VAL A 53 5.94 2.72 -0.95
N SER A 54 4.86 2.50 -0.21
CA SER A 54 3.57 3.16 -0.48
C SER A 54 2.83 3.47 0.80
N GLY A 55 2.21 4.65 0.87
CA GLY A 55 1.15 4.92 1.84
C GLY A 55 -0.13 4.20 1.45
N LEU A 56 -0.81 3.55 2.39
CA LEU A 56 -2.07 2.83 2.19
C LEU A 56 -3.02 3.04 3.38
N ALA A 57 -4.33 2.96 3.11
CA ALA A 57 -5.34 2.88 4.16
C ALA A 57 -5.39 1.46 4.74
N GLU A 58 -4.79 1.27 5.92
CA GLU A 58 -4.75 -0.04 6.59
C GLU A 58 -5.99 -0.26 7.46
N ARG A 59 -6.53 -1.49 7.40
CA ARG A 59 -7.54 -1.99 8.33
C ARG A 59 -7.00 -3.16 9.14
N ASP A 60 -6.97 -3.02 10.46
CA ASP A 60 -6.67 -4.09 11.42
C ASP A 60 -7.84 -4.25 12.39
N GLY A 61 -8.68 -5.26 12.13
CA GLY A 61 -9.96 -5.45 12.81
C GLY A 61 -10.90 -4.26 12.62
N ASP A 62 -11.21 -3.59 13.73
CA ASP A 62 -12.09 -2.41 13.80
C ASP A 62 -11.30 -1.08 13.81
N ARG A 63 -9.97 -1.14 13.68
CA ARG A 63 -9.08 0.03 13.67
C ARG A 63 -8.61 0.32 12.26
N PHE A 64 -8.44 1.60 11.98
CA PHE A 64 -7.90 2.11 10.72
C PHE A 64 -6.62 2.89 10.98
N PHE A 65 -5.66 2.75 10.07
CA PHE A 65 -4.38 3.42 10.14
C PHE A 65 -4.02 4.03 8.79
N ASN A 66 -3.41 5.20 8.85
CA ASN A 66 -2.62 5.72 7.73
C ASN A 66 -1.23 5.08 7.83
N ALA A 67 -1.00 4.06 7.01
CA ALA A 67 0.18 3.22 7.10
C ALA A 67 1.09 3.43 5.90
N ALA A 68 2.39 3.12 6.06
CA ALA A 68 3.33 3.00 4.97
C ALA A 68 3.88 1.57 4.94
N MET A 69 3.79 0.91 3.79
CA MET A 69 4.37 -0.42 3.58
C MET A 69 5.66 -0.33 2.78
N LEU A 70 6.54 -1.33 2.96
CA LEU A 70 7.73 -1.56 2.16
C LEU A 70 7.72 -3.03 1.71
N CYS A 71 7.71 -3.27 0.40
CA CYS A 71 7.94 -4.59 -0.18
C CYS A 71 9.21 -4.58 -1.03
N GLY A 72 9.92 -5.70 -1.01
CA GLY A 72 11.22 -5.84 -1.65
C GLY A 72 11.21 -6.81 -2.83
N PRO A 73 12.36 -7.01 -3.48
CA PRO A 73 12.48 -7.91 -4.64
C PRO A 73 12.23 -9.39 -4.30
N SER A 74 12.11 -9.75 -3.03
CA SER A 74 11.79 -11.11 -2.57
C SER A 74 10.30 -11.35 -2.31
N GLY A 75 9.45 -10.34 -2.53
CA GLY A 75 8.05 -10.33 -2.10
C GLY A 75 7.93 -9.70 -0.73
#